data_AF-A0A3D4Z5N6-F1
#
_entry.id   AF-A0A3D4Z5N6-F1
#
_cell.length_a   1.000
_cell.length_b   1.000
_cell.length_c   1.000
_cell.angle_alpha   90.00
_cell.angle_beta   90.00
_cell.angle_gamma   90.00
#
_symmetry.space_group_name_H-M   'P 1'
#
loop_
_entity.id
_entity.type
_entity.pdbx_description
1 polymer ?
#
loop_
_entity_poly.entity_id
_entity_poly.type
_entity_poly.pdbx_seq_one_letter_code
_entity_poly.pdbx_strand_id
1 'polypeptide(L)'
;MGRSGKDLDWNFSAHFGFLVRRSRGAMVGKRSMPMLHAEDPAIQRRAVEKFWELAEAAVPAERESYLQSWEYAKKHAAIIESFGRFPHRNRILERESTEEEVEFLKQPGSSFF
;
A
#
# COMPACT_ATOMS: atom_id res chain seq x y z
N MET A 1 36.77 30.18 53.08
CA MET A 1 37.27 28.98 52.38
C MET A 1 36.36 28.69 51.21
N GLY A 2 36.79 29.06 50.01
CA GLY A 2 36.05 28.85 48.78
C GLY A 2 36.80 27.94 47.81
N ARG A 3 36.02 27.33 46.92
CA ARG A 3 36.36 26.70 45.63
C ARG A 3 37.19 25.40 45.65
N SER A 4 36.51 24.35 45.17
CA SER A 4 37.04 23.25 44.36
C SER A 4 35.79 22.62 43.71
N GLY A 5 35.41 22.88 42.45
CA GLY A 5 36.23 23.06 41.27
C GLY A 5 36.19 21.76 40.47
N LYS A 6 35.22 21.64 39.55
CA LYS A 6 35.38 20.97 38.23
C LYS A 6 34.34 21.59 37.27
N ASP A 7 34.81 22.61 36.57
CA ASP A 7 34.20 23.16 35.37
C ASP A 7 34.24 22.12 34.25
N LEU A 8 33.10 21.86 33.62
CA LEU A 8 33.04 21.50 32.21
C LEU A 8 31.79 22.17 31.63
N ASP A 9 32.03 23.35 31.08
CA ASP A 9 31.13 24.09 30.19
C ASP A 9 30.91 23.30 28.90
N TRP A 10 29.66 23.00 28.59
CA TRP A 10 29.22 22.62 27.25
C TRP A 10 27.94 23.38 26.91
N ASN A 11 28.09 24.68 26.69
CA ASN A 11 27.19 25.42 25.80
C ASN A 11 27.20 24.76 24.41
N PHE A 12 26.18 23.98 24.09
CA PHE A 12 25.78 23.69 22.71
C PHE A 12 24.30 23.97 22.56
N SER A 13 24.00 25.20 22.15
CA SER A 13 22.74 25.50 21.46
C SER A 13 22.69 24.70 20.17
N ALA A 14 21.74 23.78 20.07
CA ALA A 14 21.23 23.31 18.79
C ALA A 14 19.73 23.09 18.93
N HIS A 15 18.96 24.08 18.46
CA HIS A 15 17.54 23.98 18.21
C HIS A 15 17.27 22.79 17.25
N PHE A 16 16.85 21.64 17.78
CA PHE A 16 16.19 20.62 16.97
C PHE A 16 14.67 20.80 17.11
N GLY A 17 14.14 21.70 16.29
CA GLY A 17 12.72 21.70 15.97
C GLY A 17 12.39 20.42 15.23
N PHE A 18 11.83 19.44 15.93
CA PHE A 18 11.34 18.19 15.34
C PHE A 18 10.07 18.50 14.54
N LEU A 19 10.25 18.99 13.31
CA LEU A 19 9.17 19.05 12.35
C LEU A 19 8.81 17.60 12.01
N VAL A 20 7.71 17.10 12.55
CA VAL A 20 7.12 15.82 12.12
C VAL A 20 6.74 16.00 10.66
N ARG A 21 7.67 15.69 9.75
CA ARG A 21 7.40 15.55 8.33
C ARG A 21 6.49 14.33 8.20
N ARG A 22 5.18 14.56 8.29
CA ARG A 22 4.15 13.57 7.98
C ARG A 22 4.57 12.92 6.66
N SER A 23 4.88 11.62 6.69
CA SER A 23 5.42 10.92 5.53
C SER A 23 4.45 11.13 4.36
N ARG A 24 4.90 11.81 3.30
CA ARG A 24 4.05 12.05 2.11
C ARG A 24 3.56 10.71 1.53
N GLY A 25 4.31 9.62 1.74
CA GLY A 25 3.94 8.25 1.36
C GLY A 25 2.62 7.79 1.97
N ALA A 26 2.42 7.93 3.28
CA ALA A 26 1.24 7.40 3.97
C ALA A 26 -0.09 8.02 3.48
N MET A 27 -0.07 9.28 3.05
CA MET A 27 -1.27 9.95 2.50
C MET A 27 -1.56 9.53 1.05
N VAL A 28 -0.51 9.27 0.25
CA VAL A 28 -0.65 8.84 -1.15
C VAL A 28 -1.02 7.36 -1.24
N GLY A 29 -0.53 6.51 -0.34
CA GLY A 29 -0.93 5.11 -0.23
C GLY A 29 -2.44 4.95 -0.05
N LYS A 30 -3.03 5.70 0.89
CA LYS A 30 -4.49 5.71 1.11
C LYS A 30 -5.29 6.14 -0.12
N ARG A 31 -4.78 7.10 -0.91
CA ARG A 31 -5.44 7.58 -2.14
C ARG A 31 -5.38 6.57 -3.29
N SER A 32 -4.45 5.63 -3.25
CA SER A 32 -4.23 4.64 -4.32
C SER A 32 -5.03 3.35 -4.11
N MET A 33 -5.47 3.06 -2.88
CA MET A 33 -6.28 1.88 -2.55
C MET A 33 -7.58 1.73 -3.37
N PRO A 34 -8.35 2.80 -3.69
CA PRO A 34 -9.55 2.65 -4.52
C PRO A 34 -9.29 2.00 -5.88
N MET A 35 -8.08 2.14 -6.44
CA MET A 35 -7.73 1.55 -7.73
C MET A 35 -7.73 0.02 -7.69
N LEU A 36 -7.38 -0.59 -6.54
CA LEU A 36 -7.40 -2.04 -6.36
C LEU A 36 -8.81 -2.61 -6.49
N HIS A 37 -9.82 -1.83 -6.14
CA HIS A 37 -11.21 -2.29 -6.09
C HIS A 37 -12.01 -2.01 -7.36
N ALA A 38 -11.41 -1.37 -8.36
CA ALA A 38 -12.05 -1.09 -9.64
C ALA A 38 -12.10 -2.33 -10.54
N GLU A 39 -13.24 -2.59 -11.17
CA GLU A 39 -13.40 -3.62 -12.22
C GLU A 39 -13.08 -3.00 -13.60
N ASP A 40 -11.86 -2.48 -13.75
CA ASP A 40 -11.38 -1.85 -14.99
C ASP A 40 -9.91 -2.25 -15.23
N PRO A 41 -9.59 -2.94 -16.35
CA PRO A 41 -8.22 -3.39 -16.64
C PRO A 41 -7.18 -2.27 -16.71
N ALA A 42 -7.54 -1.09 -17.25
CA ALA A 42 -6.62 0.04 -17.35
C ALA A 42 -6.33 0.64 -15.97
N ILE A 43 -7.33 0.72 -15.10
CA ILE A 43 -7.14 1.15 -13.70
C ILE A 43 -6.27 0.14 -12.93
N GLN A 44 -6.48 -1.16 -13.14
CA GLN A 44 -5.68 -2.19 -12.48
C GLN A 44 -4.21 -2.15 -12.88
N ARG A 45 -3.90 -1.98 -14.18
CA ARG A 45 -2.52 -1.77 -14.64
C ARG A 45 -1.88 -0.55 -13.96
N ARG A 46 -2.63 0.55 -13.88
CA ARG A 46 -2.16 1.76 -13.19
C ARG A 46 -1.99 1.56 -11.69
N ALA A 47 -2.80 0.71 -11.05
CA ALA A 47 -2.62 0.36 -9.64
C ALA A 47 -1.28 -0.35 -9.42
N VAL A 48 -0.95 -1.34 -10.26
CA VAL A 48 0.33 -2.07 -10.20
C VAL A 48 1.51 -1.12 -10.31
N GLU A 49 1.50 -0.24 -11.32
CA GLU A 49 2.54 0.78 -11.49
C GLU A 49 2.63 1.69 -10.26
N LYS A 50 1.48 2.12 -9.74
CA LYS A 50 1.46 3.08 -8.63
C LYS A 50 2.01 2.51 -7.32
N PHE A 51 1.68 1.26 -7.00
CA PHE A 51 2.21 0.62 -5.80
C PHE A 51 3.70 0.31 -5.91
N TRP A 52 4.20 0.04 -7.13
CA TRP A 52 5.64 -0.05 -7.38
C TRP A 52 6.35 1.29 -7.13
N GLU A 53 5.84 2.39 -7.71
CA GLU A 53 6.39 3.73 -7.47
C GLU A 53 6.43 4.09 -5.98
N LEU A 54 5.39 3.72 -5.24
CA LEU A 54 5.32 3.95 -3.79
C LEU A 54 6.36 3.13 -3.02
N ALA A 55 6.60 1.89 -3.41
CA ALA A 55 7.63 1.05 -2.80
C ALA A 55 9.04 1.61 -3.06
N GLU A 56 9.31 2.08 -4.27
CA GLU A 56 10.60 2.68 -4.63
C GLU A 56 10.83 4.04 -3.95
N ALA A 57 9.78 4.83 -3.74
CA ALA A 57 9.86 6.11 -3.03
C ALA A 57 9.80 5.98 -1.49
N ALA A 58 9.57 4.77 -0.96
CA ALA A 58 9.38 4.56 0.46
C ALA A 58 10.69 4.66 1.24
N VAL A 59 10.58 5.16 2.48
CA VAL A 59 11.67 4.98 3.45
C VAL A 59 11.82 3.49 3.78
N PRO A 60 13.02 3.02 4.19
CA PRO A 60 13.27 1.60 4.43
C PRO A 60 12.25 0.91 5.36
N ALA A 61 11.78 1.63 6.39
CA ALA A 61 10.79 1.11 7.34
C ALA A 61 9.39 0.88 6.75
N GLU A 62 9.03 1.56 5.65
CA GLU A 62 7.72 1.44 5.00
C GLU A 62 7.77 0.59 3.70
N ARG A 63 8.97 0.38 3.13
CA ARG A 63 9.15 -0.24 1.81
C ARG A 63 8.50 -1.62 1.70
N GLU A 64 8.68 -2.46 2.72
CA GLU A 64 8.11 -3.81 2.73
C GLU A 64 6.57 -3.80 2.64
N SER A 65 5.92 -2.86 3.34
CA SER A 65 4.45 -2.74 3.29
C SER A 65 3.95 -2.33 1.89
N TYR A 66 4.68 -1.45 1.19
CA TYR A 66 4.34 -1.10 -0.18
C TYR A 66 4.65 -2.21 -1.18
N LEU A 67 5.72 -2.99 -0.97
CA LEU A 67 5.99 -4.18 -1.79
C LEU A 67 4.87 -5.22 -1.63
N GLN A 68 4.39 -5.45 -0.42
CA GLN A 68 3.22 -6.32 -0.19
C GLN A 68 1.98 -5.78 -0.90
N SER A 69 1.72 -4.47 -0.81
CA SER A 69 0.61 -3.82 -1.54
C SER A 69 0.74 -3.98 -3.05
N TRP A 70 1.96 -3.91 -3.59
CA TRP A 70 2.25 -4.15 -5.00
C TRP A 70 1.97 -5.60 -5.41
N GLU A 71 2.32 -6.58 -4.59
CA GLU A 71 1.95 -7.98 -4.80
C GLU A 71 0.43 -8.17 -4.83
N TYR A 72 -0.31 -7.50 -3.94
CA TYR A 72 -1.77 -7.50 -3.98
C TYR A 72 -2.33 -6.86 -5.25
N ALA A 73 -1.75 -5.74 -5.70
CA ALA A 73 -2.14 -5.08 -6.94
C ALA A 73 -2.01 -6.01 -8.15
N LYS A 74 -0.91 -6.77 -8.23
CA LYS A 74 -0.70 -7.75 -9.32
C LYS A 74 -1.77 -8.84 -9.31
N LYS A 75 -2.16 -9.34 -8.13
CA LYS A 75 -3.23 -10.34 -8.00
C LYS A 75 -4.58 -9.79 -8.45
N HIS A 76 -4.92 -8.57 -8.06
CA HIS A 76 -6.17 -7.93 -8.50
C HIS A 76 -6.19 -7.73 -10.02
N ALA A 77 -5.08 -7.24 -10.59
CA ALA A 77 -4.94 -7.08 -12.03
C ALA A 77 -5.09 -8.40 -12.79
N ALA A 78 -4.49 -9.49 -12.31
CA ALA A 78 -4.59 -10.80 -12.95
C ALA A 78 -6.04 -11.33 -13.01
N ILE A 79 -6.84 -11.07 -11.97
CA ILE A 79 -8.26 -11.46 -11.96
C ILE A 79 -9.05 -10.63 -12.95
N ILE A 80 -8.87 -9.31 -12.95
CA ILE A 80 -9.56 -8.42 -13.87
C ILE A 80 -9.13 -8.65 -15.33
N GLU A 81 -7.88 -9.01 -15.59
CA GLU A 81 -7.42 -9.39 -16.93
C GLU A 81 -8.08 -10.69 -17.40
N SER A 82 -8.26 -11.67 -16.49
CA SER A 82 -8.89 -12.96 -16.81
C SER A 82 -10.41 -12.89 -16.97
N PHE A 83 -11.10 -12.15 -16.10
CA PHE A 83 -12.56 -12.19 -15.99
C PHE A 83 -13.25 -10.86 -16.29
N GLY A 84 -12.50 -9.75 -16.42
CA GLY A 84 -13.03 -8.40 -16.57
C GLY A 84 -13.71 -7.82 -15.31
N ARG A 85 -13.88 -8.63 -14.26
CA ARG A 85 -14.59 -8.31 -13.01
C ARG A 85 -14.08 -9.17 -11.86
N PHE A 86 -14.55 -8.93 -10.64
CA PHE A 86 -14.23 -9.74 -9.47
C PHE A 86 -15.32 -10.80 -9.22
N PRO A 87 -15.07 -12.09 -9.50
CA PRO A 87 -16.11 -13.11 -9.42
C PRO A 87 -16.75 -13.26 -8.03
N HIS A 88 -15.99 -13.00 -6.96
CA HIS A 88 -16.50 -13.06 -5.59
C HIS A 88 -17.60 -12.03 -5.30
N ARG A 89 -17.71 -10.97 -6.13
CA ARG A 89 -18.77 -9.95 -6.03
C ARG A 89 -20.04 -10.34 -6.76
N ASN A 90 -20.01 -11.35 -7.63
CA ASN A 90 -21.14 -11.71 -8.48
C ASN A 90 -22.41 -11.95 -7.66
N ARG A 91 -22.32 -12.68 -6.54
CA ARG A 91 -23.46 -12.95 -5.67
C ARG A 91 -24.08 -11.69 -5.05
N ILE A 92 -23.26 -10.74 -4.60
CA ILE A 92 -23.74 -9.51 -3.94
C ILE A 92 -24.28 -8.51 -4.96
N LEU A 93 -23.76 -8.55 -6.19
CA LEU A 93 -24.17 -7.69 -7.30
C LEU A 93 -25.20 -8.35 -8.21
N GLU A 94 -25.76 -9.50 -7.81
CA GLU A 94 -26.80 -10.25 -8.55
C GLU A 94 -26.41 -10.60 -9.99
N ARG A 95 -25.14 -10.93 -10.21
CA ARG A 95 -24.60 -11.39 -11.50
C ARG A 95 -24.54 -12.91 -11.54
N GLU A 96 -24.84 -13.49 -12.70
CA GLU A 96 -24.58 -14.90 -12.96
C GLU A 96 -23.07 -15.13 -13.14
N SER A 97 -22.54 -16.15 -12.45
CA SER A 97 -21.16 -16.60 -12.61
C SER A 97 -21.06 -17.63 -13.73
N THR A 98 -20.02 -17.53 -14.53
CA THR A 98 -19.61 -18.55 -15.50
C THR A 98 -19.04 -19.79 -14.79
N GLU A 99 -18.92 -20.91 -15.52
CA GLU A 99 -18.32 -22.13 -14.98
C GLU A 99 -16.86 -21.92 -14.55
N GLU A 100 -16.10 -21.15 -15.34
CA GLU A 100 -14.71 -20.79 -15.06
C GLU A 100 -14.59 -19.93 -13.80
N GLU A 101 -15.49 -18.97 -13.62
CA GLU A 101 -15.56 -18.14 -12.41
C GLU A 101 -15.91 -18.99 -11.18
N VAL A 102 -16.83 -19.95 -11.30
CA VAL A 102 -17.19 -20.85 -10.20
C VAL A 102 -16.01 -21.75 -9.81
N GLU A 103 -15.27 -22.28 -10.78
CA GLU A 103 -14.09 -23.10 -10.50
C GLU A 103 -12.97 -22.27 -9.89
N PHE A 104 -12.74 -21.06 -10.40
CA PHE A 104 -11.78 -20.11 -9.85
C PHE A 104 -12.07 -19.80 -8.38
N LEU A 105 -13.34 -19.59 -8.01
CA LEU A 105 -13.75 -19.29 -6.63
C LEU A 105 -13.47 -20.43 -5.63
N LYS A 106 -13.18 -21.65 -6.08
CA LYS A 106 -12.76 -22.76 -5.21
C LYS A 106 -11.28 -22.70 -4.83
N GLN A 107 -10.48 -21.91 -5.55
CA GLN A 107 -9.04 -21.83 -5.36
C GLN A 107 -8.66 -20.83 -4.25
N PRO A 108 -7.53 -21.02 -3.55
CA PRO A 108 -7.03 -20.04 -2.59
C PRO A 108 -6.65 -18.72 -3.28
N GLY A 109 -6.96 -17.59 -2.64
CA GLY A 109 -6.67 -16.26 -3.20
C GLY A 109 -7.64 -15.80 -4.30
N SER A 110 -8.77 -16.49 -4.46
CA SER A 110 -9.83 -16.15 -5.41
C SER A 110 -10.78 -15.03 -4.94
N SER A 111 -10.61 -14.58 -3.69
CA SER A 111 -11.40 -13.51 -3.07
C SER A 111 -10.51 -12.59 -2.25
N PHE A 112 -10.88 -11.30 -2.22
CA PHE A 112 -10.22 -10.24 -1.46
C PHE A 112 -11.31 -9.41 -0.77
N PHE A 113 -11.04 -8.96 0.46
CA PHE A 113 -11.95 -8.14 1.27
C PHE A 113 -11.32 -6.80 1.59
#